data_AF-A0A7J4K3P2-F1
#
_entry.id   AF-A0A7J4K3P2-F1
#
_cell.length_a   1.000
_cell.length_b   1.000
_cell.length_c   1.000
_cell.angle_alpha   90.00
_cell.angle_beta   90.00
_cell.angle_gamma   90.00
#
_symmetry.space_group_name_H-M   'P 1'
#
loop_
_entity.id
_entity.type
_entity.pdbx_description
1 polymer ?
#
loop_
_entity_poly.entity_id
_entity_poly.type
_entity_poly.pdbx_seq_one_letter_code
_entity_poly.pdbx_strand_id
1 'polypeptide(L)'
;MQQSVSQPANPQGYSPQAVRPLKSFRTGALSVSIWENEILGEDGQPRSYKTVSFERRYKDPKSGEWKSSNSLRVNDLPKATLILQKAYEYLILTETETHDEAY
;
A
#
# COMPACT_ATOMS: atom_id res chain seq x y z
N MET A 1 14.10 -30.82 5.12
CA MET A 1 14.11 -30.12 3.82
C MET A 1 13.04 -29.04 3.86
N GLN A 2 13.42 -27.77 4.02
CA GLN A 2 12.49 -26.64 3.97
C GLN A 2 12.95 -25.76 2.81
N GLN A 3 12.15 -25.70 1.75
CA GLN A 3 12.45 -24.95 0.54
C GLN A 3 12.28 -23.46 0.82
N SER A 4 13.41 -22.75 0.74
CA SER A 4 13.50 -21.31 0.63
C SER A 4 12.77 -20.83 -0.63
N VAL A 5 11.72 -20.02 -0.47
CA VAL A 5 11.09 -19.31 -1.58
C VAL A 5 12.06 -18.22 -2.05
N SER A 6 12.65 -18.44 -3.21
CA SER A 6 13.55 -17.51 -3.88
C SER A 6 12.82 -16.22 -4.25
N GLN A 7 13.32 -15.08 -3.76
CA GLN A 7 12.94 -13.76 -4.28
C GLN A 7 13.46 -13.65 -5.74
N PRO A 8 12.68 -13.15 -6.70
CA PRO A 8 13.20 -12.88 -8.03
C PRO A 8 14.23 -11.75 -7.97
N ALA A 9 15.38 -11.99 -8.60
CA ALA A 9 16.48 -11.04 -8.70
C ALA A 9 16.05 -9.79 -9.47
N ASN A 10 16.32 -8.62 -8.90
CA ASN A 10 15.98 -7.32 -9.47
C ASN A 10 17.03 -6.93 -10.54
N PRO A 11 16.69 -6.82 -11.84
CA PRO A 11 17.66 -6.47 -12.85
C PRO A 11 17.85 -4.94 -12.85
N GLN A 12 19.06 -4.52 -12.50
CA GLN A 12 19.63 -3.17 -12.65
C GLN A 12 19.12 -2.07 -11.69
N GLY A 13 19.95 -1.76 -10.69
CA GLY A 13 20.12 -0.41 -10.15
C GLY A 13 19.03 0.16 -9.25
N TYR A 14 17.84 -0.46 -9.13
CA TYR A 14 16.81 0.03 -8.21
C TYR A 14 17.19 -0.29 -6.76
N SER A 15 17.71 0.72 -6.06
CA SER A 15 17.75 0.72 -4.60
C SER A 15 16.39 1.22 -4.15
N PRO A 16 15.51 0.40 -3.53
CA PRO A 16 14.32 0.93 -2.91
C PRO A 16 14.78 1.86 -1.79
N GLN A 17 14.84 3.15 -2.08
CA GLN A 17 14.80 4.16 -1.02
C GLN A 17 13.59 3.81 -0.15
N ALA A 18 13.66 4.04 1.15
CA ALA A 18 12.53 3.77 2.04
C ALA A 18 11.33 4.64 1.59
N VAL A 19 10.51 4.10 0.69
CA VAL A 19 9.37 4.79 0.11
C VAL A 19 8.42 4.98 1.27
N ARG A 20 8.19 6.23 1.66
CA ARG A 20 7.11 6.53 2.60
C ARG A 20 5.81 6.44 1.81
N PRO A 21 4.73 5.93 2.42
CA PRO A 21 3.44 5.96 1.75
C PRO A 21 3.08 7.41 1.44
N LEU A 22 2.60 7.66 0.21
CA LEU A 22 2.07 8.93 -0.25
C LEU A 22 0.98 9.44 0.71
N LYS A 23 0.10 8.54 1.14
CA LYS A 23 -0.95 8.81 2.12
C LYS A 23 -1.28 7.55 2.90
N SER A 24 -1.63 7.69 4.18
CA SER A 24 -2.19 6.58 4.96
C SER A 24 -3.42 7.03 5.75
N PHE A 25 -4.39 6.12 5.85
CA PHE A 25 -5.58 6.26 6.69
C PHE A 25 -5.59 5.14 7.74
N ARG A 26 -5.91 5.46 8.99
CA ARG A 26 -5.89 4.48 10.09
C ARG A 26 -7.13 4.63 10.97
N THR A 27 -7.64 3.49 11.46
CA THR A 27 -8.68 3.46 12.49
C THR A 27 -8.54 2.21 13.35
N GLY A 28 -8.27 2.40 14.64
CA GLY A 28 -7.96 1.31 15.56
C GLY A 28 -6.83 0.42 15.04
N ALA A 29 -7.14 -0.85 14.83
CA ALA A 29 -6.19 -1.86 14.33
C ALA A 29 -6.00 -1.83 12.80
N LEU A 30 -6.81 -1.11 12.04
CA LEU A 30 -6.76 -1.12 10.58
C LEU A 30 -5.95 0.04 10.04
N SER A 31 -5.21 -0.22 8.96
CA SER A 31 -4.54 0.81 8.17
C SER A 31 -4.62 0.52 6.68
N VAL A 32 -4.86 1.60 5.91
CA VAL A 32 -4.67 1.64 4.46
C VAL A 32 -3.51 2.58 4.16
N SER A 33 -2.61 2.18 3.26
CA SER A 33 -1.52 3.03 2.79
C SER A 33 -1.49 3.03 1.27
N ILE A 34 -1.33 4.23 0.70
CA ILE A 34 -1.20 4.48 -0.73
C ILE A 34 0.27 4.71 -1.02
N TRP A 35 0.79 4.07 -2.05
CA TRP A 35 2.18 4.11 -2.46
C TRP A 35 2.27 4.60 -3.89
N GLU A 36 3.30 5.38 -4.19
CA GLU A 36 3.68 5.70 -5.56
C GLU A 36 4.87 4.84 -5.94
N ASN A 37 4.75 4.11 -7.03
CA ASN A 37 5.78 3.22 -7.55
C ASN A 37 6.14 3.65 -8.96
N GLU A 38 7.38 3.41 -9.34
CA GLU A 38 7.87 3.68 -10.69
C GLU A 38 8.22 2.36 -11.38
N ILE A 39 7.84 2.24 -12.64
CA ILE A 39 8.29 1.17 -13.54
C ILE A 39 8.91 1.78 -14.79
N LEU A 40 9.93 1.12 -15.32
CA LEU A 40 10.47 1.45 -16.63
C LEU A 40 9.57 0.82 -17.69
N GLY A 41 9.03 1.64 -18.60
CA GLY A 41 8.27 1.15 -19.75
C GLY A 41 9.17 0.44 -20.78
N GLU A 42 8.57 -0.30 -21.71
CA GLU A 42 9.28 -0.93 -22.83
C GLU A 42 10.00 0.08 -23.73
N ASP A 43 9.53 1.33 -23.72
CA ASP A 43 10.10 2.50 -24.39
C ASP A 43 11.29 3.13 -23.63
N GLY A 44 11.66 2.57 -22.47
CA GLY A 44 12.68 3.12 -21.59
C GLY A 44 12.24 4.38 -20.84
N GLN A 45 10.96 4.75 -20.88
CA GLN A 45 10.43 5.90 -20.16
C GLN A 45 9.90 5.49 -18.79
N PRO A 46 10.20 6.25 -17.71
CA PRO A 46 9.64 5.98 -16.39
C PRO A 46 8.14 6.28 -16.40
N ARG A 47 7.35 5.37 -15.84
CA ARG A 47 5.91 5.55 -15.59
C ARG A 47 5.64 5.32 -14.12
N SER A 48 4.95 6.26 -13.49
CA SER A 48 4.49 6.09 -12.12
C SER A 48 3.09 5.46 -12.08
N TYR A 49 2.83 4.68 -11.05
CA TYR A 49 1.52 4.12 -10.75
C TYR A 49 1.33 3.99 -9.24
N LYS A 50 0.08 4.13 -8.80
CA LYS A 50 -0.26 4.08 -7.38
C LYS A 50 -0.72 2.67 -6.99
N THR A 51 -0.29 2.20 -5.82
CA THR A 51 -0.78 0.94 -5.23
C THR A 51 -1.35 1.20 -3.84
N VAL A 52 -2.22 0.32 -3.38
CA VAL A 52 -2.87 0.43 -2.06
C VAL A 52 -2.60 -0.84 -1.26
N SER A 53 -2.06 -0.70 -0.06
CA SER A 53 -1.94 -1.78 0.91
C SER A 53 -2.94 -1.60 2.04
N PHE A 54 -3.52 -2.71 2.51
CA PHE A 54 -4.48 -2.73 3.62
C PHE A 54 -4.11 -3.83 4.59
N GLU A 55 -4.07 -3.49 5.88
CA GLU A 55 -3.70 -4.45 6.92
C GLU A 55 -4.46 -4.21 8.23
N ARG A 56 -4.64 -5.30 8.99
CA ARG A 56 -5.06 -5.28 10.40
C ARG A 56 -3.87 -5.64 11.29
N ARG A 57 -3.50 -4.75 12.21
CA ARG A 57 -2.49 -4.98 13.24
C ARG A 57 -3.10 -5.66 14.45
N TYR A 58 -2.41 -6.67 14.97
CA TYR A 58 -2.78 -7.33 16.22
C TYR A 58 -1.52 -7.68 17.00
N LYS A 59 -1.64 -7.76 18.32
CA LYS A 59 -0.57 -8.26 19.17
C LYS A 59 -0.66 -9.79 19.21
N ASP A 60 0.41 -10.46 18.83
CA ASP A 60 0.53 -11.91 18.95
C ASP A 60 0.49 -12.29 20.45
N PRO A 61 -0.43 -13.14 20.90
CA PRO A 61 -0.56 -13.46 22.31
C PRO A 61 0.60 -14.31 22.85
N LYS A 62 1.37 -14.98 21.98
CA LYS A 62 2.50 -15.83 22.38
C LYS A 62 3.80 -15.04 22.43
N SER A 63 4.13 -14.30 21.37
CA SER A 63 5.38 -13.53 21.30
C SER A 63 5.26 -12.11 21.86
N GLY A 64 4.04 -11.57 21.99
CA GLY A 64 3.82 -10.17 22.36
C GLY A 64 4.14 -9.17 21.26
N GLU A 65 4.55 -9.62 20.08
CA GLU A 65 4.92 -8.78 18.95
C GLU A 65 3.69 -8.30 18.19
N TRP A 66 3.78 -7.11 17.60
CA TRP A 66 2.75 -6.63 16.70
C TRP A 66 2.92 -7.26 15.32
N LYS A 67 1.90 -7.98 14.87
CA LYS A 67 1.81 -8.61 13.54
C LYS A 67 0.71 -7.98 12.70
N SER A 68 0.81 -8.12 11.39
CA SER A 68 -0.24 -7.75 10.44
C SER A 68 -0.98 -8.99 9.95
N SER A 69 -2.22 -8.80 9.52
CA SER A 69 -3.08 -9.83 8.94
C SER A 69 -4.05 -9.18 7.98
N ASN A 70 -4.43 -9.92 6.94
CA ASN A 70 -5.48 -9.56 5.98
C ASN A 70 -6.85 -10.14 6.38
N SER A 71 -6.94 -10.92 7.45
CA SER A 71 -8.20 -11.47 7.95
C SER A 71 -8.93 -10.41 8.78
N LEU A 72 -10.22 -10.24 8.53
CA LEU A 72 -11.08 -9.27 9.20
C LEU A 72 -12.09 -9.95 10.11
N ARG A 73 -12.42 -9.28 11.21
CA ARG A 73 -13.55 -9.61 12.08
C ARG A 73 -14.78 -8.79 11.63
N VAL A 74 -15.97 -9.20 12.05
CA VAL A 74 -17.22 -8.50 11.73
C VAL A 74 -17.16 -7.00 12.11
N ASN A 75 -16.59 -6.68 13.27
CA ASN A 75 -16.45 -5.30 13.75
C ASN A 75 -15.37 -4.48 13.00
N ASP A 76 -14.51 -5.15 12.24
CA ASP A 76 -13.52 -4.48 11.38
C ASP A 76 -14.18 -3.99 10.07
N LEU A 77 -15.28 -4.62 9.64
CA LEU A 77 -15.89 -4.33 8.33
C LEU A 77 -16.32 -2.87 8.16
N PRO A 78 -17.08 -2.24 9.08
CA PRO A 78 -17.50 -0.85 8.90
C PRO A 78 -16.31 0.11 8.87
N LYS A 79 -15.27 -0.21 9.66
CA LYS A 79 -14.02 0.56 9.73
C LYS A 79 -13.20 0.41 8.46
N ALA A 80 -13.12 -0.80 7.91
CA ALA A 80 -12.45 -1.09 6.65
C ALA A 80 -13.12 -0.32 5.51
N THR A 81 -14.46 -0.37 5.42
CA THR A 81 -15.23 0.39 4.44
C THR A 81 -14.89 1.88 4.50
N LEU A 82 -14.91 2.48 5.69
CA LEU A 82 -14.61 3.90 5.86
C LEU A 82 -13.22 4.28 5.34
N ILE A 83 -12.17 3.56 5.74
CA ILE A 83 -10.80 3.94 5.35
C ILE A 83 -10.46 3.59 3.90
N LEU A 84 -11.11 2.56 3.33
CA LEU A 84 -11.01 2.25 1.90
C LEU A 84 -11.72 3.31 1.06
N GLN A 85 -12.90 3.78 1.50
CA GLN A 85 -13.59 4.90 0.85
C GLN A 85 -12.73 6.17 0.87
N LYS A 86 -12.08 6.48 2.00
CA LYS A 86 -11.18 7.63 2.10
C LYS A 86 -9.94 7.50 1.21
N ALA A 87 -9.41 6.29 1.06
CA ALA A 87 -8.32 6.05 0.12
C ALA A 87 -8.75 6.25 -1.34
N TYR A 88 -9.92 5.73 -1.71
CA TYR A 88 -10.50 5.95 -3.03
C TYR A 88 -10.75 7.44 -3.31
N GLU A 89 -11.40 8.14 -2.38
CA GLU A 89 -11.65 9.59 -2.47
C GLU A 89 -10.35 10.36 -2.70
N TYR A 90 -9.30 10.07 -1.94
CA TYR A 90 -7.99 10.69 -2.13
C TYR A 90 -7.42 10.42 -3.52
N LEU A 91 -7.46 9.19 -4.01
CA LEU A 91 -6.91 8.83 -5.32
C LEU A 91 -7.61 9.57 -6.46
N ILE A 92 -8.95 9.58 -6.46
CA ILE A 92 -9.74 10.16 -7.55
C ILE A 92 -9.69 11.70 -7.54
N LEU A 93 -9.78 12.32 -6.35
CA LEU A 93 -9.75 13.78 -6.27
C LEU A 93 -8.36 14.33 -6.58
N THR A 94 -7.29 13.65 -6.14
CA THR A 94 -5.92 14.07 -6.48
C THR A 94 -5.62 13.87 -7.98
N GLU A 95 -6.15 12.82 -8.62
CA GLU A 95 -6.00 12.64 -10.08
C GLU A 95 -6.69 13.77 -10.86
N THR A 96 -7.84 14.24 -10.39
CA THR A 96 -8.58 15.34 -11.02
C THR A 96 -7.79 16.65 -10.94
N GLU A 97 -7.24 16.98 -9.77
CA GLU A 97 -6.40 18.17 -9.58
C GLU A 97 -5.17 18.17 -10.50
N THR A 98 -4.49 17.02 -10.65
CA THR A 98 -3.32 16.91 -11.55
C THR A 98 -3.64 17.01 -13.04
N HIS A 99 -4.88 16.71 -13.44
CA HIS A 99 -5.29 16.78 -14.84
C HIS A 99 -5.72 18.21 -15.25
N ASP A 100 -6.27 18.98 -14.31
CA ASP A 100 -6.77 20.33 -14.56
C ASP A 100 -5.65 21.40 -14.62
N GLU A 101 -4.47 21.15 -14.04
CA GLU A 101 -3.30 22.05 -14.14
C GLU A 101 -2.51 21.91 -15.47
N ALA A 102 -2.90 20.95 -16.32
CA ALA A 102 -2.21 20.65 -17.58
C ALA A 102 -2.80 21.34 -18.83
N TYR A 103 -3.68 22.33 -18.65
CA TYR A 103 -4.32 23.09 -19.73
C TYR A 103 -4.23 24.61 -19.56
#